data_AF-A0A2P8EYW5-F1
#
_entry.id   AF-A0A2P8EYW5-F1
#
_cell.length_a   1.000
_cell.length_b   1.000
_cell.length_c   1.000
_cell.angle_alpha   90.00
_cell.angle_beta   90.00
_cell.angle_gamma   90.00
#
_symmetry.space_group_name_H-M   'P 1'
#
loop_
_entity.id
_entity.type
_entity.pdbx_description
1 polymer ?
#
loop_
_entity_poly.entity_id
_entity_poly.type
_entity_poly.pdbx_seq_one_letter_code
_entity_poly.pdbx_strand_id
1 'polypeptide(L)'
;MTLGLKLALAGIALALVLIVQQDALPAERQWLASLVLIAYALILLRAERRGRRSTHTGTSPADYLVAYATETGTARQLAGQTRKRLRKAGFSVEVTELNRLDRAPLPAKALLLIASTTGNGDAPRTGDRWLEGDDPERFHERPFAVLALGDRRYPRFCAFGLTLTLRLQQAGAVPLLATVQVDQADTNVIEHWHRQLLAST
;
A
#
# COMPACT_ATOMS: atom_id res chain seq x y z
N MET A 1 21.13 10.31 -10.69
CA MET A 1 21.22 10.04 -9.22
C MET A 1 19.99 10.64 -8.55
N THR A 2 19.15 9.81 -7.93
CA THR A 2 17.86 10.22 -7.35
C THR A 2 18.06 11.08 -6.10
N LEU A 3 17.14 12.02 -5.85
CA LEU A 3 17.19 12.97 -4.73
C LEU A 3 17.39 12.28 -3.36
N GLY A 4 16.82 11.09 -3.18
CA GLY A 4 16.99 10.27 -1.98
C GLY A 4 18.41 9.79 -1.73
N LEU A 5 19.18 9.48 -2.78
CA LEU A 5 20.60 9.09 -2.64
C LEU A 5 21.45 10.28 -2.19
N LYS A 6 21.13 11.49 -2.67
CA LYS A 6 21.82 12.72 -2.25
C LYS A 6 21.52 13.05 -0.79
N LEU A 7 20.27 12.88 -0.34
CA LEU A 7 19.88 13.11 1.06
C LEU A 7 20.49 12.06 2.01
N ALA A 8 20.56 10.80 1.60
CA ALA A 8 21.21 9.76 2.38
C ALA A 8 22.72 10.00 2.52
N LEU A 9 23.41 10.36 1.43
CA LEU A 9 24.83 10.70 1.46
C LEU A 9 25.09 11.97 2.28
N ALA A 10 24.23 12.98 2.18
CA ALA A 10 24.33 14.21 2.98
C ALA A 10 24.12 13.93 4.48
N GLY A 11 23.18 13.05 4.85
CA GLY A 11 22.97 12.63 6.22
C GLY A 11 24.16 11.85 6.80
N ILE A 12 24.79 10.97 6.00
CA ILE A 12 25.99 10.23 6.40
C ILE A 12 27.17 11.20 6.55
N ALA A 13 27.37 12.13 5.62
CA ALA A 13 28.44 13.13 5.70
C ALA A 13 28.27 14.07 6.91
N LEU A 14 27.03 14.52 7.18
CA LEU A 14 26.73 15.36 8.34
C LEU A 14 26.95 14.61 9.66
N ALA A 15 26.56 13.33 9.75
CA ALA A 15 26.83 12.49 10.90
C ALA A 15 28.34 12.29 11.12
N LEU A 16 29.11 12.10 10.04
CA LEU A 16 30.58 11.96 10.11
C LEU A 16 31.24 13.25 10.61
N VAL A 17 30.78 14.41 10.13
CA VAL A 17 31.25 15.73 10.58
C VAL A 17 30.91 15.96 12.06
N LEU A 18 29.70 15.59 12.50
CA LEU A 18 29.28 15.71 13.91
C LEU A 18 30.06 14.77 14.83
N ILE A 19 30.48 13.59 14.35
CA ILE A 19 31.32 12.63 15.08
C ILE A 19 32.76 13.16 15.21
N VAL A 20 33.30 13.76 14.15
CA VAL A 20 34.67 14.33 14.14
C VAL A 20 34.77 15.62 14.96
N GLN A 21 33.66 16.35 15.15
CA GLN A 21 33.61 17.59 15.94
C GLN A 21 33.34 17.37 17.44
N GLN A 22 33.20 16.13 17.92
CA GLN A 22 32.96 15.85 19.34
C GLN A 22 34.25 15.49 20.08
N ASP A 23 34.94 16.51 20.59
CA ASP A 23 36.08 16.40 21.53
C ASP A 23 35.68 15.97 22.98
N ALA A 24 34.46 15.45 23.20
CA ALA A 24 33.91 15.32 24.55
C ALA A 24 33.13 14.04 24.88
N LEU A 25 33.26 12.96 24.10
CA LEU A 25 32.66 11.66 24.47
C LEU A 25 33.73 10.59 24.67
N PRO A 26 33.70 9.82 25.78
CA PRO A 26 34.65 8.73 26.01
C PRO A 26 34.52 7.67 24.91
N ALA A 27 35.66 7.17 24.44
CA ALA A 27 35.80 6.27 23.29
C ALA A 27 34.87 5.03 23.35
N GLU A 28 34.45 4.62 24.55
CA GLU A 28 33.54 3.51 24.81
C GLU A 28 32.12 3.71 24.24
N ARG A 29 31.64 4.96 24.11
CA ARG A 29 30.26 5.25 23.66
C ARG A 29 30.12 5.43 22.14
N GLN A 30 31.24 5.68 21.46
CA GLN A 30 31.26 5.92 20.02
C GLN A 30 30.90 4.65 19.22
N TRP A 31 31.36 3.48 19.67
CA TRP A 31 31.06 2.20 19.01
C TRP A 31 29.57 1.83 19.10
N LEU A 32 28.89 2.16 20.20
CA LEU A 32 27.45 1.95 20.36
C LEU A 32 26.64 2.83 19.42
N ALA A 33 27.01 4.12 19.30
CA ALA A 33 26.36 5.04 18.38
C ALA A 33 26.51 4.59 16.92
N SER A 34 27.72 4.15 16.52
CA SER A 34 27.95 3.59 15.19
C SER A 34 27.13 2.32 14.93
N LEU A 35 27.04 1.40 15.90
CA LEU A 35 26.24 0.19 15.78
C LEU A 35 24.74 0.49 15.60
N VAL A 36 24.20 1.46 16.35
CA VAL A 36 22.79 1.88 16.24
C VAL A 36 22.51 2.48 14.87
N LEU A 37 23.40 3.35 14.36
CA LEU A 37 23.26 3.94 13.04
C LEU A 37 23.35 2.90 11.91
N ILE A 38 24.27 1.93 12.03
CA ILE A 38 24.38 0.82 11.07
C ILE A 38 23.12 -0.04 11.09
N ALA A 39 22.61 -0.38 12.28
CA ALA A 39 21.37 -1.15 12.42
C ALA A 39 20.17 -0.41 11.83
N TYR A 40 20.04 0.89 12.09
CA TYR A 40 18.99 1.74 11.53
C TYR A 40 19.08 1.85 10.01
N ALA A 41 20.29 2.06 9.46
CA ALA A 41 20.54 2.05 8.02
C ALA A 41 20.19 0.70 7.39
N LEU A 42 20.51 -0.43 8.03
CA LEU A 42 20.13 -1.76 7.57
C LEU A 42 18.60 -1.97 7.59
N ILE A 43 17.89 -1.41 8.58
CA ILE A 43 16.41 -1.45 8.64
C ILE A 43 15.81 -0.64 7.49
N LEU A 44 16.30 0.57 7.23
CA LEU A 44 15.86 1.39 6.10
C LEU A 44 16.16 0.73 4.75
N LEU A 45 17.36 0.17 4.57
CA LEU A 45 17.72 -0.57 3.36
C LEU A 45 16.86 -1.82 3.17
N ARG A 46 16.52 -2.54 4.24
CA ARG A 46 15.57 -3.67 4.17
C ARG A 46 14.17 -3.19 3.81
N ALA A 47 13.70 -2.07 4.35
CA ALA A 47 12.40 -1.48 4.03
C ALA A 47 12.34 -1.07 2.54
N GLU A 48 13.38 -0.41 2.03
CA GLU A 48 13.49 -0.04 0.61
C GLU A 48 13.58 -1.26 -0.31
N ARG A 49 14.40 -2.26 0.03
CA ARG A 49 14.47 -3.51 -0.75
C ARG A 49 13.15 -4.28 -0.76
N ARG A 50 12.35 -4.19 0.31
CA ARG A 50 11.00 -4.77 0.38
C ARG A 50 10.01 -4.02 -0.51
N GLY A 51 10.18 -2.70 -0.67
CA GLY A 51 9.42 -1.88 -1.62
C GLY A 51 9.86 -2.04 -3.08
N ARG A 52 11.15 -2.29 -3.34
CA ARG A 52 11.71 -2.51 -4.69
C ARG A 52 11.56 -3.94 -5.22
N ARG A 53 11.31 -4.93 -4.35
CA ARG A 53 11.10 -6.33 -4.78
C ARG A 53 9.77 -6.60 -5.51
N SER A 54 8.96 -5.57 -5.77
CA SER A 54 7.75 -5.68 -6.60
C SER A 54 7.97 -5.37 -8.08
N THR A 55 9.20 -5.13 -8.55
CA THR A 55 9.44 -5.11 -10.00
C THR A 55 9.57 -6.56 -10.48
N HIS A 56 8.46 -7.13 -10.94
CA HIS A 56 8.51 -8.37 -11.70
C HIS A 56 9.30 -8.09 -13.00
N THR A 57 10.47 -8.71 -13.12
CA THR A 57 11.17 -8.86 -14.41
C THR A 57 10.61 -10.13 -15.04
N GLY A 58 9.42 -10.01 -15.62
CA GLY A 58 8.75 -11.08 -16.35
C GLY A 58 7.69 -10.45 -17.24
N THR A 59 7.68 -10.83 -18.51
CA THR A 59 6.88 -10.24 -19.58
C THR A 59 5.35 -10.38 -19.39
N SER A 60 4.90 -11.06 -18.34
CA SER A 60 3.48 -11.34 -18.09
C SER A 60 2.93 -10.53 -16.90
N PRO A 61 1.73 -9.92 -17.05
CA PRO A 61 1.07 -9.22 -15.94
C PRO A 61 0.72 -10.17 -14.80
N ALA A 62 0.72 -9.67 -13.56
CA ALA A 62 0.24 -10.44 -12.41
C ALA A 62 -1.27 -10.73 -12.54
N ASP A 63 -1.72 -11.87 -11.99
CA ASP A 63 -3.13 -12.25 -11.99
C ASP A 63 -3.96 -11.19 -11.24
N TYR A 64 -3.51 -10.81 -10.04
CA TYR A 64 -4.19 -9.81 -9.23
C TYR A 64 -3.26 -8.64 -8.91
N LEU A 65 -3.83 -7.44 -8.97
CA LEU A 65 -3.21 -6.23 -8.44
C LEU A 65 -4.00 -5.78 -7.23
N VAL A 66 -3.35 -5.70 -6.08
CA VAL A 66 -3.97 -5.20 -4.83
C VAL A 66 -3.50 -3.77 -4.57
N ALA A 67 -4.40 -2.81 -4.74
CA ALA A 67 -4.18 -1.42 -4.38
C ALA A 67 -4.68 -1.15 -2.95
N TYR A 68 -3.89 -0.44 -2.14
CA TYR A 68 -4.32 -0.03 -0.81
C TYR A 68 -4.27 1.48 -0.60
N ALA A 69 -5.22 1.98 0.19
CA ALA A 69 -5.25 3.35 0.67
C ALA A 69 -5.41 3.35 2.21
N THR A 70 -4.47 3.95 2.94
CA THR A 70 -4.41 3.89 4.39
C THR A 70 -3.79 5.14 5.01
N GLU A 71 -4.31 5.54 6.16
CA GLU A 71 -3.66 6.57 6.99
C GLU A 71 -2.71 5.94 8.03
N THR A 72 -3.19 4.95 8.79
CA THR A 72 -2.47 4.34 9.92
C THR A 72 -1.84 2.98 9.62
N GLY A 73 -2.04 2.42 8.43
CA GLY A 73 -1.39 1.18 7.97
C GLY A 73 -2.29 -0.06 7.92
N THR A 74 -3.51 -0.03 8.48
CA THR A 74 -4.42 -1.19 8.51
C THR A 74 -4.71 -1.74 7.12
N ALA A 75 -5.02 -0.88 6.14
CA ALA A 75 -5.31 -1.32 4.78
C ALA A 75 -4.09 -1.94 4.09
N ARG A 76 -2.88 -1.41 4.35
CA ARG A 76 -1.62 -1.96 3.86
C ARG A 76 -1.36 -3.37 4.43
N GLN A 77 -1.62 -3.56 5.71
CA GLN A 77 -1.49 -4.87 6.35
C GLN A 77 -2.45 -5.88 5.71
N LEU A 78 -3.71 -5.49 5.54
CA LEU A 78 -4.73 -6.33 4.91
C LEU A 78 -4.36 -6.68 3.46
N ALA A 79 -3.89 -5.72 2.65
CA ALA A 79 -3.41 -5.99 1.30
C ALA A 79 -2.26 -7.01 1.29
N GLY A 80 -1.35 -6.91 2.26
CA GLY A 80 -0.30 -7.90 2.46
C GLY A 80 -0.82 -9.30 2.82
N GLN A 81 -1.91 -9.39 3.59
CA GLN A 81 -2.58 -10.66 3.92
C GLN A 81 -3.33 -11.24 2.72
N THR A 82 -4.09 -10.42 1.99
CA THR A 82 -4.78 -10.80 0.73
C THR A 82 -3.79 -11.39 -0.26
N ARG A 83 -2.65 -10.70 -0.48
CA ARG A 83 -1.56 -11.22 -1.31
C ARG A 83 -1.07 -12.59 -0.87
N LYS A 84 -0.84 -12.79 0.44
CA LYS A 84 -0.38 -14.08 0.96
C LYS A 84 -1.40 -15.19 0.70
N ARG A 85 -2.70 -14.89 0.84
CA ARG A 85 -3.79 -15.87 0.63
C ARG A 85 -3.91 -16.27 -0.83
N LEU A 86 -3.99 -15.30 -1.74
CA LEU A 86 -4.06 -15.55 -3.18
C LEU A 86 -2.81 -16.28 -3.71
N ARG A 87 -1.61 -15.94 -3.21
CA ARG A 87 -0.38 -16.67 -3.57
C ARG A 87 -0.39 -18.12 -3.08
N LYS A 88 -1.00 -18.40 -1.92
CA LYS A 88 -1.19 -19.79 -1.45
C LYS A 88 -2.16 -20.56 -2.36
N ALA A 89 -3.10 -19.87 -2.99
CA ALA A 89 -4.01 -20.44 -3.99
C ALA A 89 -3.39 -20.54 -5.40
N GLY A 90 -2.11 -20.19 -5.58
CA GLY A 90 -1.38 -20.35 -6.85
C GLY A 90 -1.32 -19.12 -7.74
N PHE A 91 -1.91 -17.99 -7.34
CA PHE A 91 -1.93 -16.77 -8.16
C PHE A 91 -0.72 -15.88 -7.96
N SER A 92 -0.30 -15.22 -9.04
CA SER A 92 0.65 -14.11 -9.00
C SER A 92 -0.06 -12.83 -8.56
N VAL A 93 0.52 -12.13 -7.57
CA VAL A 93 -0.15 -10.99 -6.96
C VAL A 93 0.84 -9.88 -6.64
N GLU A 94 0.56 -8.70 -7.18
CA GLU A 94 1.25 -7.47 -6.86
C GLU A 94 0.47 -6.63 -5.86
N VAL A 95 1.19 -5.84 -5.07
CA VAL A 95 0.60 -4.91 -4.10
C VAL A 95 1.19 -3.54 -4.34
N THR A 96 0.33 -2.56 -4.53
CA THR A 96 0.71 -1.15 -4.74
C THR A 96 -0.09 -0.22 -3.84
N GLU A 97 0.45 0.97 -3.63
CA GLU A 97 -0.28 2.07 -3.02
C GLU A 97 -1.25 2.66 -4.04
N LEU A 98 -2.45 3.09 -3.62
CA LEU A 98 -3.48 3.58 -4.54
C LEU A 98 -2.99 4.78 -5.36
N ASN A 99 -2.28 5.73 -4.76
CA ASN A 99 -1.64 6.86 -5.45
C ASN A 99 -0.53 6.50 -6.45
N ARG A 100 -0.24 5.20 -6.65
CA ARG A 100 0.72 4.69 -7.64
C ARG A 100 0.07 3.70 -8.61
N LEU A 101 -1.25 3.65 -8.60
CA LEU A 101 -2.02 2.69 -9.40
C LEU A 101 -1.89 3.00 -10.89
N ASP A 102 -1.80 4.28 -11.26
CA ASP A 102 -1.51 4.81 -12.59
C ASP A 102 -0.28 4.15 -13.27
N ARG A 103 0.75 3.84 -12.48
CA ARG A 103 2.02 3.27 -12.96
C ARG A 103 2.10 1.75 -12.86
N ALA A 104 1.18 1.13 -12.13
CA ALA A 104 1.17 -0.32 -11.95
C ALA A 104 0.70 -1.01 -13.25
N PRO A 105 1.27 -2.17 -13.62
CA PRO A 105 0.77 -2.93 -14.77
C PRO A 105 -0.68 -3.37 -14.55
N LEU A 106 -1.47 -3.48 -15.62
CA LEU A 106 -2.85 -3.95 -15.52
C LEU A 106 -2.87 -5.44 -15.09
N PRO A 107 -3.72 -5.82 -14.13
CA PRO A 107 -3.84 -7.21 -13.73
C PRO A 107 -4.48 -8.06 -14.83
N ALA A 108 -4.08 -9.33 -14.92
CA ALA A 108 -4.65 -10.27 -15.88
C ALA A 108 -6.06 -10.73 -15.47
N LYS A 109 -6.33 -10.91 -14.18
CA LYS A 109 -7.63 -11.30 -13.64
C LYS A 109 -8.42 -10.13 -13.05
N ALA A 110 -7.94 -9.51 -11.97
CA ALA A 110 -8.73 -8.49 -11.27
C ALA A 110 -7.92 -7.45 -10.48
N LEU A 111 -8.49 -6.26 -10.34
CA LEU A 111 -8.03 -5.19 -9.43
C LEU A 111 -8.73 -5.31 -8.07
N LEU A 112 -7.98 -5.39 -6.99
CA LEU A 112 -8.51 -5.46 -5.63
C LEU A 112 -8.14 -4.20 -4.87
N LEU A 113 -9.12 -3.44 -4.40
CA LEU A 113 -8.89 -2.20 -3.65
C LEU A 113 -9.22 -2.40 -2.17
N ILE A 114 -8.31 -1.99 -1.29
CA ILE A 114 -8.53 -2.00 0.16
C ILE A 114 -8.27 -0.59 0.69
N ALA A 115 -9.33 0.11 1.10
CA ALA A 115 -9.26 1.54 1.36
C ALA A 115 -9.88 1.91 2.71
N SER A 116 -9.11 2.58 3.57
CA SER A 116 -9.67 3.23 4.76
C SER A 116 -10.25 4.59 4.42
N THR A 117 -11.28 4.99 5.16
CA THR A 117 -11.83 6.35 5.11
C THR A 117 -11.25 7.20 6.25
N THR A 118 -10.97 8.48 6.00
CA THR A 118 -10.48 9.42 7.02
C THR A 118 -11.50 10.47 7.38
N GLY A 119 -11.51 10.91 8.65
CA GLY A 119 -12.26 12.08 9.12
C GLY A 119 -13.73 12.09 8.69
N ASN A 120 -14.06 13.00 7.76
CA ASN A 120 -15.42 13.27 7.29
C ASN A 120 -15.77 12.55 6.00
N GLY A 121 -15.24 11.36 5.77
CA GLY A 121 -15.49 10.60 4.53
C GLY A 121 -14.42 10.77 3.46
N ASP A 122 -13.29 11.38 3.81
CA ASP A 122 -12.24 11.77 2.88
C ASP A 122 -11.30 10.59 2.55
N ALA A 123 -10.54 10.79 1.48
CA ALA A 123 -9.46 9.89 1.09
C ALA A 123 -8.28 9.99 2.07
N PRO A 124 -7.64 8.87 2.43
CA PRO A 124 -6.38 8.89 3.17
C PRO A 124 -5.26 9.41 2.26
N ARG A 125 -4.14 9.87 2.86
CA ARG A 125 -3.01 10.47 2.11
C ARG A 125 -2.44 9.59 1.00
N THR A 126 -2.59 8.27 1.10
CA THR A 126 -2.08 7.32 0.09
C THR A 126 -3.08 7.03 -1.04
N GLY A 127 -4.22 7.73 -1.09
CA GLY A 127 -5.28 7.54 -2.07
C GLY A 127 -6.00 8.82 -2.49
N ASP A 128 -5.54 9.99 -2.03
CA ASP A 128 -6.12 11.30 -2.31
C ASP A 128 -6.02 11.70 -3.80
N ARG A 129 -4.89 11.40 -4.46
CA ARG A 129 -4.66 11.74 -5.87
C ARG A 129 -5.55 10.97 -6.84
N TRP A 130 -6.01 9.79 -6.44
CA TRP A 130 -6.89 8.98 -7.28
C TRP A 130 -8.22 9.70 -7.56
N LEU A 131 -8.66 10.58 -6.65
CA LEU A 131 -9.84 11.41 -6.87
C LEU A 131 -9.59 12.61 -7.81
N GLU A 132 -8.34 13.02 -8.00
CA GLU A 132 -8.01 14.29 -8.64
C GLU A 132 -7.44 14.16 -10.06
N GLY A 133 -6.81 13.03 -10.41
CA GLY A 133 -6.14 12.95 -11.71
C GLY A 133 -5.75 11.57 -12.22
N ASP A 134 -6.05 10.49 -11.52
CA ASP A 134 -5.88 9.15 -12.09
C ASP A 134 -7.00 8.90 -13.12
N ASP A 135 -6.65 8.35 -14.28
CA ASP A 135 -7.59 7.96 -15.33
C ASP A 135 -8.23 6.59 -14.98
N PRO A 136 -9.50 6.57 -14.51
CA PRO A 136 -10.15 5.33 -14.13
C PRO A 136 -10.55 4.49 -15.37
N GLU A 137 -10.64 5.08 -16.57
CA GLU A 137 -11.00 4.38 -17.82
C GLU A 137 -9.93 3.36 -18.23
N ARG A 138 -8.72 3.52 -17.70
CA ARG A 138 -7.66 2.52 -17.78
C ARG A 138 -8.10 1.11 -17.32
N PHE A 139 -9.10 1.05 -16.44
CA PHE A 139 -9.67 -0.20 -15.92
C PHE A 139 -10.99 -0.58 -16.59
N HIS A 140 -11.33 -0.01 -17.75
CA HIS A 140 -12.50 -0.40 -18.53
C HIS A 140 -12.54 -1.92 -18.76
N GLU A 141 -13.73 -2.52 -18.57
CA GLU A 141 -13.98 -3.96 -18.63
C GLU A 141 -13.16 -4.83 -17.65
N ARG A 142 -12.39 -4.22 -16.75
CA ARG A 142 -11.57 -4.98 -15.78
C ARG A 142 -12.41 -5.37 -14.57
N PRO A 143 -12.36 -6.65 -14.16
CA PRO A 143 -12.96 -7.08 -12.90
C PRO A 143 -12.31 -6.36 -11.71
N PHE A 144 -13.12 -5.87 -10.79
CA PHE A 144 -12.61 -5.26 -9.56
C PHE A 144 -13.43 -5.61 -8.31
N ALA A 145 -12.81 -5.56 -7.14
CA ALA A 145 -13.51 -5.69 -5.86
C ALA A 145 -12.95 -4.69 -4.85
N VAL A 146 -13.83 -4.14 -3.99
CA VAL A 146 -13.47 -3.15 -2.97
C VAL A 146 -13.78 -3.67 -1.58
N LEU A 147 -12.78 -3.61 -0.69
CA LEU A 147 -12.92 -3.75 0.76
C LEU A 147 -12.78 -2.36 1.39
N ALA A 148 -13.91 -1.76 1.76
CA ALA A 148 -13.96 -0.42 2.35
C ALA A 148 -13.86 -0.54 3.87
N LEU A 149 -12.85 0.10 4.47
CA LEU A 149 -12.65 0.13 5.91
C LEU A 149 -13.14 1.48 6.45
N GLY A 150 -13.96 1.41 7.49
CA GLY A 150 -14.50 2.59 8.15
C GLY A 150 -14.80 2.33 9.62
N ASP A 151 -15.48 3.30 10.21
CA ASP A 151 -15.95 3.23 11.58
C ASP A 151 -17.34 3.87 11.64
N ARG A 152 -18.33 3.11 12.11
CA ARG A 152 -19.74 3.53 12.16
C ARG A 152 -19.99 4.70 13.11
N ARG A 153 -19.04 5.04 13.99
CA ARG A 153 -19.11 6.24 14.83
C ARG A 153 -19.01 7.53 14.02
N TYR A 154 -18.54 7.47 12.77
CA TYR A 154 -18.48 8.61 11.86
C TYR A 154 -19.70 8.63 10.93
N PRO A 155 -20.28 9.81 10.65
CA PRO A 155 -21.47 9.91 9.80
C PRO A 155 -21.31 9.33 8.39
N ARG A 156 -20.09 9.42 7.84
CA ARG A 156 -19.77 8.97 6.47
C ARG A 156 -19.00 7.64 6.51
N PHE A 157 -19.67 6.61 7.02
CA PHE A 157 -19.13 5.26 7.11
C PHE A 157 -18.69 4.74 5.73
N CYS A 158 -17.43 4.29 5.63
CA CYS A 158 -16.83 3.73 4.41
C CYS A 158 -16.89 4.60 3.15
N ALA A 159 -17.15 5.91 3.28
CA ALA A 159 -17.47 6.77 2.13
C ALA A 159 -16.40 6.76 1.04
N PHE A 160 -15.12 6.79 1.39
CA PHE A 160 -14.05 6.79 0.38
C PHE A 160 -14.05 5.50 -0.46
N GLY A 161 -14.19 4.33 0.17
CA GLY A 161 -14.26 3.05 -0.56
C GLY A 161 -15.51 2.93 -1.45
N LEU A 162 -16.63 3.53 -1.02
CA LEU A 162 -17.83 3.63 -1.85
C LEU A 162 -17.61 4.56 -3.04
N THR A 163 -16.94 5.70 -2.86
CA THR A 163 -16.55 6.59 -3.96
C THR A 163 -15.64 5.91 -4.97
N LEU A 164 -14.66 5.11 -4.51
CA LEU A 164 -13.81 4.31 -5.42
C LEU A 164 -14.63 3.36 -6.28
N THR A 165 -15.59 2.67 -5.66
CA THR A 165 -16.50 1.74 -6.35
C THR A 165 -17.27 2.47 -7.44
N LEU A 166 -17.92 3.59 -7.10
CA LEU A 166 -18.73 4.36 -8.03
C LEU A 166 -17.92 4.87 -9.21
N ARG A 167 -16.73 5.43 -8.97
CA ARG A 167 -15.87 5.91 -10.05
C ARG A 167 -15.38 4.80 -10.98
N LEU A 168 -15.01 3.64 -10.45
CA LEU A 168 -14.61 2.50 -11.27
C LEU A 168 -15.77 2.00 -12.15
N GLN A 169 -16.99 1.91 -11.59
CA GLN A 169 -18.17 1.54 -12.36
C GLN A 169 -18.51 2.57 -13.44
N GLN A 170 -18.43 3.86 -13.12
CA GLN A 170 -18.64 4.94 -14.08
C GLN A 170 -17.62 4.90 -15.23
N ALA A 171 -16.41 4.44 -14.96
CA ALA A 171 -15.35 4.24 -15.95
C ALA A 171 -15.44 2.89 -16.70
N GLY A 172 -16.52 2.12 -16.51
CA GLY A 172 -16.76 0.86 -17.21
C GLY A 172 -16.03 -0.35 -16.64
N ALA A 173 -15.41 -0.26 -15.46
CA ALA A 173 -14.88 -1.43 -14.77
C ALA A 173 -16.02 -2.32 -14.24
N VAL A 174 -15.78 -3.63 -14.17
CA VAL A 174 -16.81 -4.63 -13.85
C VAL A 174 -16.69 -5.07 -12.39
N PRO A 175 -17.72 -4.91 -11.55
CA PRO A 175 -17.66 -5.38 -10.17
C PRO A 175 -17.62 -6.92 -10.14
N LEU A 176 -16.54 -7.46 -9.59
CA LEU A 176 -16.36 -8.90 -9.32
C LEU A 176 -17.21 -9.33 -8.11
N LEU A 177 -17.28 -8.46 -7.10
CA LEU A 177 -18.03 -8.65 -5.85
C LEU A 177 -18.68 -7.33 -5.45
N ALA A 178 -19.77 -7.40 -4.69
CA ALA A 178 -20.32 -6.22 -4.02
C ALA A 178 -19.29 -5.63 -3.05
N THR A 179 -19.23 -4.30 -2.97
CA THR A 179 -18.32 -3.62 -2.04
C THR A 179 -18.64 -4.00 -0.61
N VAL A 180 -17.64 -4.57 0.07
CA VAL A 180 -17.78 -4.99 1.46
C VAL A 180 -17.32 -3.85 2.36
N GLN A 181 -18.21 -3.38 3.22
CA GLN A 181 -17.94 -2.35 4.22
C GLN A 181 -17.57 -3.01 5.54
N VAL A 182 -16.44 -2.62 6.12
CA VAL A 182 -15.89 -3.20 7.35
C VAL A 182 -15.87 -2.14 8.43
N ASP A 183 -16.55 -2.41 9.53
CA ASP A 183 -16.52 -1.58 10.73
C ASP A 183 -15.31 -1.98 11.60
N GLN A 184 -14.46 -1.03 11.95
CA GLN A 184 -13.31 -1.20 12.85
C GLN A 184 -12.43 -2.42 12.57
N ALA A 185 -12.23 -2.76 11.29
CA ALA A 185 -11.50 -3.95 10.87
C ALA A 185 -12.03 -5.28 11.46
N ASP A 186 -13.36 -5.41 11.57
CA ASP A 186 -14.04 -6.65 11.96
C ASP A 186 -13.50 -7.84 11.14
N THR A 187 -12.87 -8.77 11.86
CA THR A 187 -12.21 -9.93 11.28
C THR A 187 -13.21 -10.87 10.60
N ASN A 188 -14.44 -11.02 11.11
CA ASN A 188 -15.43 -11.91 10.51
C ASN A 188 -15.84 -11.44 9.11
N VAL A 189 -16.03 -10.13 8.95
CA VAL A 189 -16.37 -9.51 7.67
C VAL A 189 -15.20 -9.62 6.69
N ILE A 190 -13.97 -9.39 7.18
CA ILE A 190 -12.75 -9.53 6.38
C ILE A 190 -12.56 -10.98 5.93
N GLU A 191 -12.76 -11.97 6.80
CA GLU A 191 -12.67 -13.38 6.44
C GLU A 191 -13.75 -13.78 5.44
N HIS A 192 -14.97 -13.27 5.60
CA HIS A 192 -16.05 -13.48 4.64
C HIS A 192 -15.68 -12.96 3.25
N TRP A 193 -15.16 -11.73 3.15
CA TRP A 193 -14.69 -11.16 1.88
C TRP A 193 -13.59 -12.00 1.22
N HIS A 194 -12.62 -12.49 1.99
CA HIS A 194 -11.57 -13.36 1.45
C HIS A 194 -12.12 -14.69 0.93
N ARG A 195 -13.11 -15.29 1.61
CA ARG A 195 -13.76 -16.52 1.12
C ARG A 195 -14.48 -16.29 -0.20
N GLN A 196 -15.23 -15.19 -0.31
CA GLN A 196 -15.89 -14.82 -1.56
C GLN A 196 -14.89 -14.60 -2.69
N LEU A 197 -13.80 -13.88 -2.43
CA LEU A 197 -12.75 -13.63 -3.41
C LEU A 197 -12.12 -14.93 -3.93
N LEU A 198 -11.81 -15.88 -3.05
CA LEU A 198 -11.25 -17.18 -3.44
C LEU A 198 -12.25 -18.05 -4.20
N ALA A 199 -13.55 -17.90 -3.94
CA ALA A 199 -14.60 -18.60 -4.68
C ALA A 199 -14.87 -18.00 -6.07
N SER A 200 -14.54 -16.73 -6.28
CA SER A 200 -14.71 -16.00 -7.56
C SER A 200 -13.45 -16.02 -8.44
N THR A 201 -12.48 -16.88 -8.13
CA THR A 201 -11.13 -16.90 -8.72
C THR A 201 -10.95 -18.07 -9.69
#